data_AF-A0A820KRQ7-F1
#
_entry.id   AF-A0A820KRQ7-F1
#
_cell.length_a   1.000
_cell.length_b   1.000
_cell.length_c   1.000
_cell.angle_alpha   90.00
_cell.angle_beta   90.00
_cell.angle_gamma   90.00
#
_symmetry.space_group_name_H-M   'P 1'
#
loop_
_entity.id
_entity.type
_entity.pdbx_description
1 polymer ?
#
loop_
_entity_poly.entity_id
_entity_poly.type
_entity_poly.pdbx_seq_one_letter_code
_entity_poly.pdbx_strand_id
1 'polypeptide(L)' 'MSSTNSTKSTLSKAEIQGVVTSNDPSISFKKPTGVRSEFWTNYSQVYHKNIVQDYIICLQRRAVLKWISENGII' A
#
# COMPACT_ATOMS: atom_id res chain seq x y z
N MET A 1 29.36 -13.27 11.50
CA MET A 1 27.94 -13.20 11.88
C MET A 1 27.30 -12.11 11.04
N SER A 2 26.71 -12.45 9.89
CA SER A 2 26.06 -11.48 9.01
C SER A 2 24.56 -11.68 9.14
N SER A 3 23.92 -10.79 9.91
CA SER A 3 22.49 -10.79 10.14
C SER A 3 21.75 -10.56 8.81
N THR A 4 21.15 -11.62 8.28
CA THR A 4 20.15 -11.56 7.21
C THR A 4 18.85 -11.00 7.79
N ASN A 5 18.78 -9.68 8.00
CA ASN A 5 17.51 -9.02 8.23
C ASN A 5 16.88 -8.72 6.88
N SER A 6 15.94 -9.58 6.47
CA SER A 6 14.99 -9.30 5.41
C SER A 6 14.05 -8.20 5.89
N THR A 7 14.52 -6.95 5.85
CA THR A 7 13.75 -5.77 6.27
C THR A 7 12.65 -5.54 5.23
N LYS A 8 11.41 -5.84 5.60
CA LYS A 8 10.18 -5.34 4.94
C LYS A 8 10.42 -3.88 4.53
N SER A 9 10.65 -3.62 3.25
CA SER A 9 10.90 -2.25 2.78
C SER A 9 9.56 -1.55 2.59
N THR A 10 8.97 -1.11 3.70
CA THR A 10 7.86 -0.17 3.68
C THR A 10 8.38 1.20 3.24
N LEU A 11 7.76 1.76 2.21
CA LEU A 11 8.16 3.03 1.64
C LEU A 11 7.48 4.19 2.38
N SER A 12 8.09 5.37 2.37
CA SER A 12 7.45 6.60 2.84
C SER A 12 6.31 7.02 1.90
N LYS A 13 5.42 7.91 2.39
CA LYS A 13 4.31 8.45 1.59
C LYS A 13 4.82 9.15 0.31
N ALA A 14 5.93 9.88 0.41
CA ALA A 14 6.50 10.59 -0.74
C ALA A 14 7.03 9.61 -1.80
N GLU A 15 7.70 8.54 -1.37
CA GLU A 15 8.15 7.47 -2.26
C GLU A 15 6.97 6.75 -2.91
N ILE A 16 5.95 6.36 -2.14
CA ILE A 16 4.72 5.75 -2.67
C ILE A 16 4.06 6.68 -3.68
N GLN A 17 3.91 7.97 -3.36
CA GLN A 17 3.34 8.93 -4.31
C GLN A 17 4.19 9.02 -5.58
N GLY A 18 5.52 8.99 -5.46
CA GLY A 18 6.45 8.93 -6.58
C GLY A 18 6.21 7.71 -7.47
N VAL A 19 6.24 6.50 -6.90
CA VAL A 19 6.06 5.25 -7.66
C VAL A 19 4.66 5.09 -8.25
N VAL A 20 3.62 5.60 -7.57
CA VAL A 20 2.25 5.66 -8.10
C VAL A 20 2.19 6.60 -9.31
N THR A 21 2.80 7.78 -9.19
CA THR A 21 2.76 8.81 -10.24
C THR A 21 3.59 8.39 -11.46
N SER A 22 4.71 7.70 -11.24
CA SER A 22 5.53 7.14 -12.32
C SER A 22 4.98 5.86 -12.94
N ASN A 23 3.87 5.31 -12.42
CA ASN A 23 3.31 4.00 -12.79
C ASN A 23 4.37 2.88 -12.76
N ASP A 24 5.19 2.86 -11.71
CA ASP A 24 6.27 1.86 -11.57
C ASP A 24 5.68 0.44 -11.51
N PRO A 25 6.19 -0.53 -12.29
CA PRO A 25 5.66 -1.90 -12.32
C PRO A 25 5.82 -2.65 -11.00
N SER A 26 6.63 -2.16 -10.06
CA SER A 26 6.79 -2.72 -8.73
C SER A 26 5.62 -2.41 -7.79
N ILE A 27 4.74 -1.46 -8.14
CA ILE A 27 3.55 -1.14 -7.36
C ILE A 27 2.32 -1.86 -7.90
N SER A 28 1.48 -2.36 -7.00
CA SER A 28 0.19 -2.93 -7.35
C SER A 28 -0.88 -2.51 -6.36
N PHE A 29 -2.12 -2.49 -6.85
CA PHE A 29 -3.28 -2.07 -6.07
C PHE A 29 -4.26 -3.24 -5.98
N LYS A 30 -4.56 -3.67 -4.76
CA LYS A 30 -5.48 -4.79 -4.53
C LYS A 30 -6.49 -4.43 -3.45
N LYS A 31 -7.70 -4.95 -3.58
CA LYS A 31 -8.68 -4.89 -2.49
C LYS A 31 -8.27 -5.92 -1.43
N PRO A 32 -8.36 -5.59 -0.14
CA PRO A 32 -8.13 -6.58 0.91
C PRO A 32 -9.14 -7.71 0.81
N THR A 33 -8.67 -8.93 1.01
CA THR A 33 -9.51 -10.13 1.01
C THR A 33 -10.28 -10.22 2.32
N GLY A 34 -11.56 -10.60 2.26
CA GLY A 34 -12.40 -10.82 3.45
C GLY A 34 -13.04 -9.57 4.05
N VAL A 35 -12.71 -8.37 3.57
CA VAL A 35 -13.37 -7.12 4.00
C VAL A 35 -14.45 -6.73 3.00
N ARG A 36 -15.72 -6.97 3.36
CA ARG A 36 -16.87 -6.48 2.59
C ARG A 36 -17.22 -5.06 3.04
N SER A 37 -16.70 -4.08 2.32
CA SER A 37 -17.05 -2.67 2.52
C SER A 37 -17.10 -1.94 1.18
N GLU A 38 -18.11 -1.10 0.99
CA GLU A 38 -18.23 -0.21 -0.17
C GLU A 38 -17.06 0.77 -0.28
N PHE A 39 -16.33 0.98 0.82
CA PHE A 39 -15.06 1.71 0.83
C PHE A 39 -14.11 1.16 -0.24
N TRP A 40 -13.93 -0.16 -0.32
CA TRP A 40 -13.02 -0.79 -1.29
C TRP A 40 -13.54 -0.77 -2.73
N THR A 41 -14.71 -0.19 -2.99
CA THR A 41 -15.14 0.15 -4.35
C THR A 41 -14.32 1.30 -4.91
N ASN A 42 -14.02 2.31 -4.08
CA ASN A 42 -13.32 3.52 -4.49
C ASN A 42 -11.84 3.54 -4.06
N TYR A 43 -11.44 2.60 -3.20
CA TYR A 43 -10.09 2.51 -2.65
C TYR A 43 -9.46 1.14 -2.87
N SER A 44 -8.13 1.09 -2.87
CA SER A 44 -7.36 -0.17 -2.90
C SER A 44 -6.11 -0.05 -2.05
N GLN A 45 -5.69 -1.14 -1.42
CA GLN A 45 -4.43 -1.20 -0.69
C GLN A 45 -3.25 -1.15 -1.65
N VAL A 46 -2.22 -0.43 -1.22
CA VAL A 46 -0.97 -0.31 -1.97
C VAL A 46 -0.04 -1.46 -1.59
N TYR A 47 0.50 -2.14 -2.59
CA TYR A 47 1.53 -3.15 -2.45
C TYR A 47 2.76 -2.72 -3.24
N HIS A 48 3.93 -2.75 -2.61
CA HIS A 48 5.21 -2.56 -3.30
C HIS A 48 5.98 -3.88 -3.23
N LYS A 49 6.33 -4.46 -4.38
CA LYS A 49 7.00 -5.77 -4.50
C LYS A 49 6.31 -6.88 -3.68
N ASN A 50 4.98 -6.96 -3.79
CA ASN A 50 4.11 -7.87 -3.03
C ASN A 50 4.06 -7.65 -1.50
N ILE A 51 4.67 -6.59 -0.98
CA ILE A 51 4.59 -6.22 0.44
C ILE A 51 3.51 -5.16 0.60
N VAL A 52 2.50 -5.46 1.43
CA VAL A 52 1.44 -4.51 1.80
C VAL A 52 2.07 -3.29 2.48
N GLN A 53 1.62 -2.12 2.07
CA GLN A 53 2.05 -0.83 2.61
C GLN A 53 0.96 -0.26 3.51
N ASP A 54 1.34 0.66 4.40
CA ASP A 54 0.40 1.37 5.28
C ASP A 54 -0.38 2.48 4.55
N TYR A 55 -0.64 2.27 3.26
CA TYR A 55 -1.29 3.24 2.38
C TYR A 55 -2.35 2.57 1.52
N ILE A 56 -3.37 3.38 1.21
CA ILE A 56 -4.39 3.08 0.22
C ILE A 56 -4.35 4.15 -0.87
N ILE A 57 -4.81 3.80 -2.06
CA ILE A 57 -5.01 4.73 -3.16
C ILE A 57 -6.51 4.93 -3.39
N CYS A 58 -6.92 6.19 -3.60
CA CYS A 58 -8.22 6.49 -4.17
C CYS A 58 -8.18 6.28 -5.68
N LEU A 59 -9.00 5.38 -6.22
CA LEU A 59 -9.00 5.04 -7.64
C LEU A 59 -9.46 6.19 -8.53
N GLN A 60 -10.33 7.07 -8.03
CA GLN A 60 -10.84 8.24 -8.78
C GLN A 60 -9.84 9.40 -8.81
N ARG A 61 -9.20 9.70 -7.68
CA ARG A 61 -8.32 10.87 -7.53
C ARG A 61 -6.83 10.54 -7.65
N ARG A 62 -6.48 9.25 -7.71
CA ARG A 62 -5.10 8.73 -7.60
C ARG A 62 -4.32 9.30 -6.41
N ALA A 63 -5.05 9.66 -5.35
CA ALA A 63 -4.47 10.21 -4.13
C ALA A 63 -4.06 9.09 -3.19
N VAL A 64 -2.84 9.16 -2.65
CA VAL A 64 -2.32 8.22 -1.66
C VAL A 64 -2.66 8.71 -0.25
N LEU A 65 -3.36 7.88 0.51
CA LEU A 65 -3.79 8.15 1.88
C LEU A 65 -3.16 7.12 2.83
N LYS A 66 -2.78 7.56 4.03
CA LYS A 66 -2.29 6.66 5.07
C LYS A 66 -3.45 5.82 5.57
N TRP A 67 -3.29 4.51 5.57
CA TRP A 67 -4.22 3.56 6.13
C TRP A 67 -3.71 3.14 7.51
N ILE A 68 -4.42 3.57 8.55
CA ILE A 68 -4.16 3.15 9.92
C ILE A 68 -5.32 2.23 10.29
N SER A 69 -5.05 0.93 10.37
CA SER A 69 -6.00 0.01 11.01
C SER A 69 -5.98 0.32 12.50
N GLU A 70 -7.16 0.51 13.11
CA GLU A 70 -7.32 0.81 14.54
C GLU A 70 -6.64 -0.22 15.45
N ASN A 71 -6.37 -1.43 14.93
CA ASN A 71 -5.74 -2.53 15.65
C ASN A 71 -4.25 -2.73 15.37
N GLY A 72 -3.60 -1.92 14.51
CA GLY A 72 -2.15 -1.97 14.29
C GLY A 72 -1.55 -3.28 13.75
N ILE A 73 -2.35 -4.30 13.46
CA ILE A 73 -1.88 -5.61 12.99
C ILE A 73 -2.05 -5.69 11.48
N ILE A 74 -0.91 -5.82 10.81
CA ILE A 74 -0.72 -6.11 9.38
C ILE A 74 -0.45 -7.60 9.23
#